data_AF-A0A496XCA5-F1
#
_entry.id   AF-A0A496XCA5-F1
#
_cell.length_a   1.000
_cell.length_b   1.000
_cell.length_c   1.000
_cell.angle_alpha   90.00
_cell.angle_beta   90.00
_cell.angle_gamma   90.00
#
_symmetry.space_group_name_H-M   'P 1'
#
loop_
_entity.id
_entity.type
_entity.pdbx_description
1 polymer ?
#
loop_
_entity_poly.entity_id
_entity_poly.type
_entity_poly.pdbx_seq_one_letter_code
_entity_poly.pdbx_strand_id
1 'polypeptide(L)'
;MNEISINAEDAGSAKLVYILYLVSVVFGVTSIIGVIMAYINKDEAPEWLQSHYQFQIRTFWIGLLYGTIGMILTVVLIGWIVLMFALVWLVIRCIKGLQTLGRKEAHPDPASWMF
;
A
#
# COMPACT_ATOMS: atom_id res chain seq x y z
N MET A 1 22.46 9.24 18.45
CA MET A 1 22.67 8.87 17.02
C MET A 1 21.83 7.65 16.61
N ASN A 2 21.60 6.65 17.47
CA ASN A 2 20.85 5.43 17.11
C ASN A 2 19.35 5.64 16.81
N GLU A 3 18.64 6.50 17.53
CA GLU A 3 17.20 6.69 17.28
C GLU A 3 16.94 7.36 15.93
N ILE A 4 17.77 8.32 15.53
CA ILE A 4 17.60 9.03 14.24
C ILE A 4 17.87 8.10 13.06
N SER A 5 18.83 7.17 13.19
CA SER A 5 19.12 6.18 12.13
C SER A 5 18.01 5.14 11.99
N ILE A 6 17.46 4.65 13.11
CA ILE A 6 16.35 3.68 13.09
C ILE A 6 15.11 4.28 12.43
N ASN A 7 14.71 5.50 12.82
CA ASN A 7 13.57 6.19 12.22
C ASN A 7 13.71 6.41 10.69
N ALA A 8 14.93 6.65 10.21
CA ALA A 8 15.19 6.84 8.78
C ALA A 8 15.13 5.51 7.99
N GLU A 9 15.62 4.43 8.59
CA GLU A 9 15.54 3.07 8.04
C GLU A 9 14.09 2.59 7.96
N ASP A 10 13.30 2.81 9.02
CA ASP A 10 11.88 2.43 9.06
C ASP A 10 11.06 3.20 8.02
N ALA A 11 11.31 4.52 7.89
CA ALA A 11 10.67 5.33 6.85
C ALA A 11 11.08 4.88 5.43
N GLY A 12 12.33 4.44 5.25
CA GLY A 12 12.80 3.84 4.00
C GLY A 12 12.08 2.54 3.66
N SER A 13 11.87 1.70 4.68
CA SER A 13 11.14 0.43 4.55
C SER A 13 9.66 0.64 4.21
N ALA A 14 8.98 1.55 4.91
CA ALA A 14 7.60 1.93 4.58
C ALA A 14 7.49 2.50 3.15
N LYS A 15 8.45 3.32 2.73
CA LYS A 15 8.50 3.85 1.35
C LYS A 15 8.66 2.73 0.32
N LEU A 16 9.51 1.74 0.61
CA LEU A 16 9.75 0.61 -0.28
C LEU A 16 8.47 -0.20 -0.52
N VAL A 17 7.63 -0.39 0.50
CA VAL A 17 6.34 -1.10 0.34
C VAL A 17 5.43 -0.39 -0.68
N TYR A 18 5.29 0.94 -0.60
CA TYR A 18 4.52 1.70 -1.60
C TYR A 18 5.09 1.56 -3.01
N ILE A 19 6.42 1.58 -3.15
CA ILE A 19 7.09 1.38 -4.44
C ILE A 19 6.83 -0.03 -4.97
N LEU A 20 6.92 -1.07 -4.13
CA LEU A 20 6.65 -2.45 -4.52
C LEU A 20 5.21 -2.63 -5.01
N TYR A 21 4.23 -1.92 -4.42
CA TYR A 21 2.84 -1.91 -4.89
C TYR A 21 2.70 -1.22 -6.25
N LEU A 22 3.36 -0.08 -6.47
CA LEU A 22 3.35 0.58 -7.77
C LEU A 22 4.01 -0.28 -8.86
N VAL A 23 5.14 -0.91 -8.56
CA VAL A 23 5.83 -1.84 -9.46
C VAL A 23 4.97 -3.07 -9.76
N SER A 24 4.12 -3.48 -8.80
CA SER A 24 3.22 -4.64 -8.98
C SER A 24 2.17 -4.42 -10.06
N VAL A 25 1.90 -3.18 -10.45
CA VAL A 25 1.03 -2.89 -11.60
C VAL A 25 1.56 -3.53 -12.89
N VAL A 26 2.89 -3.58 -13.04
CA VAL A 26 3.55 -4.14 -14.23
C VAL A 26 3.87 -5.63 -14.04
N PHE A 27 4.35 -6.00 -12.85
CA PHE A 27 4.86 -7.36 -12.60
C PHE A 27 3.90 -8.27 -11.81
N GLY A 28 2.83 -7.74 -11.22
CA GLY A 28 1.82 -8.45 -10.42
C GLY A 28 2.30 -8.90 -9.04
N VAL A 29 3.38 -9.67 -9.00
CA VAL A 29 3.77 -10.49 -7.83
C VAL A 29 4.47 -9.69 -6.73
N THR A 30 5.07 -8.53 -7.06
CA THR A 30 5.84 -7.72 -6.09
C THR A 30 4.99 -7.17 -4.94
N SER A 31 3.66 -7.12 -5.10
CA SER A 31 2.71 -6.72 -4.05
C SER A 31 2.74 -7.66 -2.84
N ILE A 32 3.00 -8.95 -3.06
CA ILE A 32 3.08 -9.95 -1.99
C ILE A 32 4.29 -9.67 -1.10
N ILE A 33 5.44 -9.34 -1.69
CA ILE A 33 6.65 -8.97 -0.95
C ILE A 33 6.36 -7.72 -0.11
N GLY A 34 5.71 -6.71 -0.70
CA GLY A 34 5.37 -5.47 0.00
C GLY A 34 4.48 -5.70 1.22
N VAL A 35 3.43 -6.54 1.12
CA VAL A 35 2.55 -6.79 2.27
C VAL A 35 3.24 -7.60 3.38
N ILE A 36 4.12 -8.56 3.03
CA ILE A 36 4.91 -9.31 4.01
C ILE A 36 5.82 -8.35 4.78
N MET A 37 6.54 -7.47 4.07
CA MET A 37 7.37 -6.44 4.69
C MET A 37 6.56 -5.53 5.61
N ALA A 38 5.35 -5.14 5.19
CA ALA A 38 4.50 -4.30 6.01
C ALA A 38 4.07 -4.99 7.31
N TYR A 39 3.74 -6.28 7.28
CA TYR A 39 3.40 -7.03 8.49
C TYR A 39 4.59 -7.19 9.44
N ILE A 40 5.78 -7.51 8.91
CA ILE A 40 6.99 -7.70 9.72
C ILE A 40 7.39 -6.41 10.42
N ASN A 41 7.41 -5.29 9.68
CA ASN A 41 7.95 -4.04 10.22
C ASN A 41 6.94 -3.24 11.05
N LYS A 42 5.64 -3.56 10.97
CA LYS A 42 4.60 -2.75 11.61
C LYS A 42 4.78 -2.66 13.13
N ASP A 43 5.03 -3.78 13.80
CA ASP A 43 4.94 -3.83 15.27
C ASP A 43 6.18 -3.24 15.96
N GLU A 44 7.31 -3.20 15.25
CA GLU A 44 8.57 -2.62 15.74
C GLU A 44 8.72 -1.13 15.36
N ALA A 45 7.88 -0.63 14.45
CA ALA A 45 7.98 0.74 13.95
C ALA A 45 7.40 1.78 14.93
N PRO A 46 7.90 3.04 14.89
CA PRO A 46 7.29 4.17 15.59
C PRO A 46 5.80 4.34 15.25
N GLU A 47 4.97 4.79 16.21
CA GLU A 47 3.50 4.90 16.04
C GLU A 47 3.06 5.58 14.73
N TRP A 48 3.74 6.65 14.34
CA TRP A 48 3.42 7.38 13.11
C TRP A 48 3.65 6.53 11.85
N LEU A 49 4.64 5.63 11.84
CA LEU A 49 4.89 4.67 10.75
C LEU A 49 3.97 3.46 10.80
N GLN A 50 3.52 3.03 11.98
CA GLN A 50 2.54 1.94 12.10
C GLN A 50 1.26 2.26 11.32
N SER A 51 0.83 3.53 11.30
CA SER A 51 -0.32 3.98 10.51
C SER A 51 -0.11 3.78 9.00
N HIS A 52 1.10 3.99 8.49
CA HIS A 52 1.44 3.72 7.09
C HIS A 52 1.41 2.23 6.78
N TYR A 53 2.00 1.40 7.63
CA TYR A 53 1.98 -0.05 7.45
C TYR A 53 0.55 -0.62 7.52
N GLN A 54 -0.28 -0.13 8.43
CA GLN A 54 -1.69 -0.50 8.49
C GLN A 54 -2.43 -0.12 7.18
N PHE A 55 -2.21 1.10 6.68
CA PHE A 55 -2.80 1.55 5.42
C PHE A 55 -2.33 0.71 4.23
N GLN A 56 -1.05 0.34 4.18
CA GLN A 56 -0.48 -0.54 3.14
C GLN A 56 -1.08 -1.94 3.18
N ILE A 57 -1.14 -2.56 4.36
CA ILE A 57 -1.77 -3.87 4.56
C ILE A 57 -3.21 -3.87 4.06
N ARG A 58 -4.00 -2.85 4.43
CA ARG A 58 -5.37 -2.72 3.91
C ARG A 58 -5.43 -2.52 2.41
N THR A 59 -4.51 -1.72 1.87
CA THR A 59 -4.44 -1.46 0.42
C THR A 59 -4.21 -2.76 -0.35
N PHE A 60 -3.35 -3.66 0.15
CA PHE A 60 -3.17 -4.99 -0.43
C PHE A 60 -4.45 -5.82 -0.42
N TRP A 61 -5.11 -5.95 0.74
CA TRP A 61 -6.31 -6.80 0.85
C TRP A 61 -7.50 -6.26 0.06
N ILE A 62 -7.72 -4.94 0.06
CA ILE A 62 -8.77 -4.31 -0.75
C ILE A 62 -8.42 -4.42 -2.24
N GLY A 63 -7.15 -4.22 -2.62
CA GLY A 63 -6.67 -4.41 -3.98
C GLY A 63 -6.87 -5.85 -4.47
N LEU A 64 -6.56 -6.84 -3.62
CA LEU A 64 -6.81 -8.26 -3.90
C LEU A 64 -8.30 -8.55 -4.10
N LEU A 65 -9.16 -7.96 -3.26
CA LEU A 65 -10.61 -8.08 -3.40
C LEU A 65 -11.11 -7.48 -4.71
N TYR A 66 -10.76 -6.23 -5.03
CA TYR A 66 -11.14 -5.59 -6.28
C TYR A 66 -10.57 -6.30 -7.51
N GLY A 67 -9.32 -6.76 -7.43
CA GLY A 67 -8.68 -7.54 -8.49
C GLY A 67 -9.42 -8.85 -8.73
N THR A 68 -9.72 -9.60 -7.67
CA THR A 68 -10.45 -10.89 -7.77
C THR A 68 -11.85 -10.69 -8.32
N ILE A 69 -12.61 -9.72 -7.81
CA ILE A 69 -13.96 -9.38 -8.31
C ILE A 69 -13.88 -8.93 -9.78
N GLY A 70 -12.93 -8.07 -10.11
CA GLY A 70 -12.71 -7.57 -11.46
C GLY A 70 -12.42 -8.72 -12.42
N MET A 71 -11.52 -9.64 -12.06
CA MET A 71 -11.17 -10.83 -12.84
C MET A 71 -12.39 -11.72 -13.09
N ILE A 72 -13.21 -11.99 -12.07
CA ILE A 72 -14.44 -12.79 -12.22
C ILE A 72 -15.43 -12.10 -13.17
N LEU A 73 -15.61 -10.77 -13.04
CA LEU A 73 -16.53 -9.99 -13.87
C LEU A 73 -16.03 -9.79 -15.31
N THR A 74 -14.78 -10.13 -15.64
CA THR A 74 -14.29 -10.01 -17.03
C THR A 74 -15.05 -10.93 -17.98
N VAL A 75 -15.62 -12.03 -17.47
CA VAL A 75 -16.47 -12.98 -18.22
C VAL A 75 -17.67 -12.27 -18.87
N VAL A 76 -18.18 -11.21 -18.25
CA VAL A 76 -19.30 -10.40 -18.75
C VAL A 76 -18.87 -9.01 -19.24
N LEU A 77 -17.58 -8.84 -19.57
CA LEU A 77 -16.92 -7.60 -20.02
C LEU A 77 -16.88 -6.42 -19.01
N ILE A 78 -17.75 -6.41 -18.00
CA ILE A 78 -17.77 -5.35 -16.95
C ILE A 78 -16.50 -5.36 -16.10
N GLY A 79 -15.85 -6.51 -15.95
CA GLY A 79 -14.62 -6.65 -15.17
C GLY A 79 -13.49 -5.72 -15.60
N TRP A 80 -13.39 -5.37 -16.87
CA TRP A 80 -12.37 -4.43 -17.37
C TRP A 80 -12.51 -3.03 -16.73
N ILE A 81 -13.73 -2.56 -16.50
CA ILE A 81 -14.01 -1.28 -15.84
C ILE A 81 -13.60 -1.37 -14.37
N VAL A 82 -13.92 -2.50 -13.71
CA VAL A 82 -13.57 -2.73 -12.30
C VAL A 82 -12.06 -2.80 -12.11
N LEU A 83 -11.34 -3.49 -13.00
CA LEU A 83 -9.88 -3.58 -12.97
C LEU A 83 -9.22 -2.23 -13.24
N MET A 84 -9.75 -1.43 -14.16
CA MET A 84 -9.26 -0.07 -14.41
C MET A 84 -9.50 0.85 -13.22
N PHE A 85 -10.67 0.75 -12.57
CA PHE A 85 -10.93 1.46 -11.31
C PHE A 85 -9.95 1.02 -10.21
N ALA A 86 -9.74 -0.28 -10.02
CA ALA A 86 -8.82 -0.83 -9.02
C ALA A 86 -7.39 -0.33 -9.25
N LEU A 87 -6.95 -0.23 -10.51
CA LEU A 87 -5.66 0.31 -10.89
C LEU A 87 -5.50 1.78 -10.47
N VAL A 88 -6.44 2.64 -10.87
CA VAL A 88 -6.41 4.08 -10.53
C VAL A 88 -6.48 4.26 -9.02
N TRP A 89 -7.35 3.51 -8.35
CA TRP A 89 -7.48 3.49 -6.90
C TRP A 89 -6.16 3.13 -6.20
N LEU A 90 -5.47 2.07 -6.66
CA LEU A 90 -4.19 1.62 -6.09
C LEU A 90 -3.10 2.70 -6.24
N VAL A 91 -3.04 3.34 -7.41
CA VAL A 91 -2.05 4.40 -7.68
C VAL A 91 -2.30 5.60 -6.78
N ILE A 92 -3.55 6.08 -6.65
CA ILE A 92 -3.88 7.23 -5.81
C ILE A 92 -3.56 6.95 -4.33
N ARG A 93 -3.94 5.76 -3.83
CA ARG A 93 -3.59 5.28 -2.48
C ARG A 93 -2.09 5.38 -2.22
N CYS A 94 -1.28 4.85 -3.14
CA CYS A 94 0.18 4.87 -2.99
C CYS A 94 0.74 6.29 -3.03
N ILE A 95 0.25 7.16 -3.92
CA ILE A 95 0.69 8.56 -4.00
C ILE A 95 0.36 9.31 -2.70
N LYS A 96 -0.87 9.19 -2.18
CA LYS A 96 -1.26 9.84 -0.91
C LYS A 96 -0.45 9.32 0.28
N GLY A 97 -0.20 8.02 0.32
CA GLY A 97 0.67 7.40 1.31
C GLY A 97 2.09 7.95 1.24
N LEU A 98 2.70 7.97 0.05
CA LEU A 98 4.03 8.51 -0.20
C LEU A 98 4.15 10.01 0.12
N GLN A 99 3.14 10.81 -0.20
CA GLN A 99 3.12 12.24 0.10
C GLN A 99 3.13 12.49 1.62
N THR A 100 2.28 11.78 2.35
CA THR A 100 2.19 11.90 3.82
C THR A 100 3.45 11.36 4.51
N LEU A 101 3.98 10.24 4.01
CA LEU A 101 5.25 9.69 4.47
C LEU A 101 6.42 10.66 4.21
N GLY A 102 6.44 11.32 3.05
CA GLY A 102 7.46 12.31 2.69
C GLY A 102 7.43 13.56 3.58
N ARG A 103 6.26 13.91 4.11
CA ARG A 103 6.09 14.96 5.13
C ARG A 103 6.44 14.50 6.55
N LYS A 104 6.77 13.21 6.75
CA LYS A 104 7.02 12.58 8.06
C LYS A 104 5.82 12.69 9.01
N GLU A 105 4.62 12.60 8.46
CA GLU A 105 3.37 12.64 9.20
C GLU A 105 2.77 11.23 9.29
N ALA A 106 2.01 10.96 10.35
CA ALA A 106 1.17 9.77 10.41
C ALA A 106 0.11 9.81 9.30
N HIS A 107 -0.24 8.66 8.75
CA HIS A 107 -1.34 8.57 7.80
C HIS A 107 -2.67 8.84 8.53
N PRO A 108 -3.49 9.82 8.09
CA PRO A 108 -4.61 10.32 8.87
C PRO A 108 -5.80 9.36 8.97
N ASP A 109 -6.04 8.53 7.96
CA ASP A 109 -7.10 7.52 7.98
C ASP A 109 -6.61 6.17 7.45
N PRO A 110 -5.86 5.41 8.27
CA PRO A 110 -5.27 4.15 7.85
C PRO A 110 -6.30 3.05 7.66
N ALA A 111 -7.54 3.24 8.13
CA ALA A 111 -8.65 2.30 7.99
C ALA A 111 -9.51 2.56 6.75
N SER A 112 -9.24 3.64 6.01
CA SER A 112 -10.02 4.03 4.85
C SER A 112 -10.14 2.90 3.81
N TRP A 113 -11.31 2.84 3.18
CA TRP A 113 -11.57 1.98 2.00
C TRP A 113 -11.34 2.71 0.68
N MET A 114 -11.30 4.04 0.71
CA MET A 114 -11.16 4.88 -0.48
C MET A 114 -9.76 5.44 -0.66
N PHE A 115 -9.52 6.74 -0.45
CA PHE A 115 -8.28 7.41 -0.84
C PHE A 115 -7.52 8.00 0.33
#